data_AF-A0A960T368-F1
#
_entry.id   AF-A0A960T368-F1
#
_cell.length_a   1.000
_cell.length_b   1.000
_cell.length_c   1.000
_cell.angle_alpha   90.00
_cell.angle_beta   90.00
_cell.angle_gamma   90.00
#
_symmetry.space_group_name_H-M   'P 1'
#
loop_
_entity.id
_entity.type
_entity.pdbx_description
1 polymer ?
#
loop_
_entity_poly.entity_id
_entity_poly.type
_entity_poly.pdbx_seq_one_letter_code
_entity_poly.pdbx_strand_id
1 'polypeptide(L)'
;METNGTRNLALLLPLFYKFAREVREGVIDWVNRNPEWRVIELHLEEVKARKAFARHIAGVVFWPRAMDCRSWKVISTWDLPTVVCGASTPADLRVRRLVNVSFDRGSIGRLAVEHFKHLGFEVAGYVGNRVMTGGKLEHRASAMRELALAQGMEWV
;
A
#
# COMPACT_ATOMS: atom_id res chain seq x y z
N MET A 1 3.84 25.90 24.69
CA MET A 1 3.35 26.24 23.33
C MET A 1 2.39 25.14 22.93
N GLU A 2 1.10 25.34 23.17
CA GLU A 2 0.06 24.39 22.82
C GLU A 2 -0.06 24.37 21.30
N THR A 3 0.34 23.26 20.67
CA THR A 3 -0.05 23.00 19.29
C THR A 3 -1.56 22.89 19.28
N ASN A 4 -2.25 23.93 18.79
CA ASN A 4 -3.59 23.77 18.21
C ASN A 4 -3.44 22.76 17.06
N GLY A 5 -3.45 21.47 17.41
CA GLY A 5 -3.10 20.37 16.54
C GLY A 5 -4.13 20.30 15.42
N THR A 6 -3.71 20.65 14.22
CA THR A 6 -4.55 20.59 13.02
C THR A 6 -5.07 19.17 12.85
N ARG A 7 -6.37 18.95 12.99
CA ARG A 7 -7.00 17.63 12.85
C ARG A 7 -7.31 17.31 11.39
N ASN A 8 -6.36 17.59 10.50
CA ASN A 8 -6.51 17.31 9.08
C ASN A 8 -5.69 16.06 8.73
N LEU A 9 -6.30 15.12 8.03
CA LEU A 9 -5.69 13.91 7.50
C LEU A 9 -5.51 14.07 5.99
N ALA A 10 -4.29 13.88 5.49
CA ALA A 10 -4.04 13.87 4.06
C ALA A 10 -4.28 12.48 3.47
N LEU A 11 -5.05 12.39 2.38
CA LEU A 11 -5.20 11.18 1.57
C LEU A 11 -4.40 11.32 0.28
N LEU A 12 -3.36 10.50 0.14
CA LEU A 12 -2.59 10.36 -1.09
C LEU A 12 -2.87 8.98 -1.70
N LEU A 13 -3.98 8.89 -2.42
CA LEU A 13 -4.49 7.64 -2.96
C LEU A 13 -4.66 7.74 -4.49
N PRO A 14 -4.24 6.73 -5.27
CA PRO A 14 -4.48 6.69 -6.71
C PRO A 14 -5.92 6.23 -7.00
N LEU A 15 -6.89 7.16 -6.91
CA LEU A 15 -8.35 6.88 -6.97
C LEU A 15 -8.86 6.22 -8.26
N PHE A 16 -8.01 6.11 -9.28
CA PHE A 16 -8.27 5.28 -10.45
C PHE A 16 -8.51 3.80 -10.08
N TYR A 17 -7.82 3.28 -9.06
CA TYR A 17 -7.97 1.88 -8.64
C TYR A 17 -9.13 1.70 -7.67
N LYS A 18 -9.90 0.61 -7.83
CA LYS A 18 -11.02 0.26 -6.93
C LYS A 18 -10.58 0.20 -5.46
N PHE A 19 -9.48 -0.48 -5.17
CA PHE A 19 -8.93 -0.57 -3.81
C PHE A 19 -8.65 0.81 -3.18
N ALA A 20 -8.20 1.80 -3.96
CA ALA A 20 -7.95 3.15 -3.46
C ALA A 20 -9.26 3.83 -3.04
N ARG A 21 -10.34 3.62 -3.81
CA ARG A 21 -11.65 4.18 -3.52
C ARG A 21 -12.26 3.55 -2.27
N GLU A 22 -12.12 2.24 -2.10
CA GLU A 22 -12.59 1.54 -0.90
C GLU A 22 -11.82 1.99 0.36
N VAL A 23 -10.49 2.18 0.26
CA VAL A 23 -9.71 2.76 1.36
C VAL A 23 -10.19 4.18 1.69
N ARG A 24 -10.43 5.02 0.65
CA ARG A 24 -10.97 6.38 0.83
C ARG A 24 -12.32 6.35 1.55
N GLU A 25 -13.24 5.48 1.13
CA GLU A 25 -14.56 5.32 1.75
C GLU A 25 -14.42 4.95 3.23
N GLY A 26 -13.59 3.96 3.57
CA GLY A 26 -13.37 3.57 4.97
C GLY A 26 -12.78 4.70 5.83
N VAL A 27 -11.90 5.53 5.27
CA VAL A 27 -11.37 6.71 5.97
C VAL A 27 -12.45 7.78 6.15
N ILE A 28 -13.26 8.05 5.13
CA ILE A 28 -14.38 9.01 5.21
C ILE A 28 -15.39 8.55 6.26
N ASP A 29 -15.74 7.27 6.29
CA ASP A 29 -16.64 6.70 7.30
C ASP A 29 -16.09 6.83 8.71
N TRP A 30 -14.77 6.72 8.88
CA TRP A 30 -14.13 6.99 10.15
C TRP A 30 -14.19 8.47 10.51
N VAL A 31 -13.87 9.39 9.59
CA VAL A 31 -13.92 10.83 9.84
C VAL A 31 -15.35 11.32 10.13
N ASN A 32 -16.36 10.78 9.45
CA ASN A 32 -17.76 11.10 9.74
C ASN A 32 -18.17 10.74 11.18
N ARG A 33 -17.52 9.74 11.78
CA ARG A 33 -17.70 9.35 13.19
C ARG A 33 -16.80 10.13 14.16
N ASN A 34 -15.86 10.93 13.66
CA ASN A 34 -14.90 11.73 14.43
C ASN A 34 -14.87 13.16 13.85
N PRO A 35 -15.93 13.97 14.06
CA PRO A 35 -16.21 15.22 13.33
C PRO A 35 -15.19 16.34 13.54
N GLU A 36 -14.33 16.19 14.55
CA GLU A 36 -13.16 17.03 14.75
C GLU A 36 -12.12 16.91 13.62
N TRP A 37 -12.14 15.81 12.85
CA TRP A 37 -11.19 15.49 11.82
C TRP A 37 -11.71 15.92 10.46
N ARG A 38 -10.80 16.26 9.57
CA ARG A 38 -11.11 16.58 8.17
C ARG A 38 -10.18 15.83 7.25
N VAL A 39 -10.72 15.42 6.10
CA VAL A 39 -9.94 14.80 5.04
C VAL A 39 -9.52 15.86 4.03
N ILE A 40 -8.26 15.84 3.63
CA ILE A 40 -7.78 16.59 2.46
C ILE A 40 -7.19 15.59 1.48
N GLU A 41 -7.83 15.48 0.32
CA GLU A 41 -7.35 14.63 -0.77
C GLU A 41 -6.29 15.38 -1.56
N LEU A 42 -5.16 14.71 -1.83
CA LEU A 42 -4.02 15.30 -2.49
C LEU A 42 -3.52 14.40 -3.61
N HIS A 43 -3.16 15.00 -4.73
CA HIS A 43 -2.37 14.33 -5.74
C HIS A 43 -0.87 14.43 -5.43
N LEU A 44 -0.12 13.36 -5.69
CA LEU A 44 1.33 13.29 -5.44
C LEU A 44 2.13 14.43 -6.09
N GLU A 45 1.67 14.95 -7.22
CA GLU A 45 2.32 16.09 -7.90
C GLU A 45 2.08 17.42 -7.17
N GLU A 46 0.94 17.59 -6.49
CA GLU A 46 0.62 18.79 -5.70
C GLU A 46 1.44 18.85 -4.41
N VAL A 47 1.78 17.68 -3.87
CA VAL A 47 2.51 17.46 -2.63
C VAL A 47 3.98 17.92 -2.75
N LYS A 48 4.60 17.77 -3.93
CA LYS A 48 5.97 18.25 -4.20
C LYS A 48 6.08 19.78 -4.15
N ALA A 49 5.02 20.49 -4.52
CA ALA A 49 5.04 21.95 -4.63
C ALA A 49 4.80 22.67 -3.29
N ARG A 50 4.42 21.96 -2.21
CA ARG A 50 3.84 22.60 -1.03
C ARG A 50 4.39 22.06 0.30
N LYS A 51 5.69 22.17 0.57
CA LYS A 51 6.26 21.81 1.90
C LYS A 51 5.60 22.55 3.07
N ALA A 52 5.13 23.79 2.86
CA ALA A 52 4.38 24.54 3.86
C ALA A 52 3.06 23.86 4.27
N PHE A 53 2.50 23.03 3.38
CA PHE A 53 1.25 22.32 3.61
C PHE A 53 1.36 21.27 4.73
N ALA A 54 2.54 20.68 4.95
CA ALA A 54 2.76 19.69 6.00
C ALA A 54 2.44 20.24 7.41
N ARG A 55 2.56 21.57 7.62
CA ARG A 55 2.21 22.22 8.90
C ARG A 55 0.70 22.19 9.19
N HIS A 56 -0.13 21.93 8.18
CA HIS A 56 -1.58 21.91 8.31
C HIS A 56 -2.16 20.50 8.41
N ILE A 57 -1.32 19.46 8.41
CA ILE A 57 -1.72 18.05 8.38
C ILE A 57 -1.19 17.34 9.63
N ALA A 58 -2.04 16.58 10.32
CA ALA A 58 -1.67 15.76 11.47
C ALA A 58 -1.13 14.37 11.09
N GLY A 59 -1.50 13.85 9.92
CA GLY A 59 -1.08 12.54 9.46
C GLY A 59 -1.46 12.27 8.01
N VAL A 60 -0.93 11.17 7.49
CA VAL A 60 -1.07 10.81 6.08
C VAL A 60 -1.55 9.38 5.94
N VAL A 61 -2.56 9.15 5.09
CA VAL A 61 -2.86 7.81 4.54
C VAL A 61 -2.37 7.78 3.11
N PHE A 62 -1.49 6.84 2.83
CA PHE A 62 -0.72 6.79 1.60
C PHE A 62 -0.79 5.42 0.96
N TRP A 63 -1.08 5.37 -0.34
CA TRP A 63 -0.87 4.17 -1.15
C TRP A 63 0.17 4.45 -2.23
N PRO A 64 1.44 4.00 -2.05
CA PRO A 64 2.46 4.20 -3.06
C PRO A 64 2.10 3.41 -4.31
N ARG A 65 2.02 4.12 -5.45
CA ARG A 65 2.05 3.47 -6.76
C ARG A 65 3.36 2.69 -6.86
N ALA A 66 3.27 1.42 -7.26
CA ALA A 66 4.34 0.42 -7.32
C ALA A 66 5.78 0.99 -7.18
N MET A 67 6.33 0.93 -5.96
CA MET A 67 7.75 1.18 -5.65
C MET A 67 8.38 2.45 -6.24
N ASP A 68 7.61 3.50 -6.60
CA ASP A 68 8.24 4.75 -6.99
C ASP A 68 8.88 5.38 -5.74
N CYS A 69 10.19 5.24 -5.63
CA CYS A 69 10.99 5.84 -4.56
C CYS A 69 10.76 7.34 -4.47
N ARG A 70 10.28 8.00 -5.54
CA ARG A 70 9.95 9.44 -5.53
C ARG A 70 8.77 9.75 -4.61
N SER A 71 7.69 8.98 -4.64
CA SER A 71 6.51 9.22 -3.78
C SER A 71 6.87 9.05 -2.31
N TRP A 72 7.68 8.04 -2.00
CA TRP A 72 8.19 7.79 -0.66
C TRP A 72 9.13 8.89 -0.14
N LYS A 73 10.03 9.40 -1.00
CA LYS A 73 10.91 10.53 -0.66
C LYS A 73 10.10 11.75 -0.23
N VAL A 74 9.02 12.07 -0.95
CA VAL A 74 8.18 13.22 -0.59
C VAL A 74 7.54 13.03 0.78
N ILE A 75 6.92 11.88 1.05
CA ILE A 75 6.31 11.60 2.35
C ILE A 75 7.34 11.61 3.49
N SER A 76 8.53 11.04 3.28
CA SER A 76 9.59 11.06 4.30
C SER A 76 10.05 12.46 4.69
N THR A 77 9.88 13.46 3.83
CA THR A 77 10.27 14.84 4.14
C THR A 77 9.28 15.58 5.03
N TRP A 78 8.07 15.05 5.22
CA TRP A 78 7.03 15.71 6.00
C TRP A 78 7.13 15.41 7.50
N ASP A 79 7.85 14.36 7.90
CA ASP A 79 7.99 13.89 9.30
C ASP A 79 6.64 13.73 10.03
N LEU A 80 5.61 13.25 9.30
CA LEU A 80 4.26 13.05 9.81
C LEU A 80 3.97 11.56 10.08
N PRO A 81 3.13 11.25 11.09
CA PRO A 81 2.54 9.92 11.23
C PRO A 81 1.91 9.46 9.92
N THR A 82 2.29 8.27 9.45
CA THR A 82 1.91 7.78 8.12
C THR A 82 1.35 6.37 8.21
N VAL A 83 0.17 6.18 7.64
CA VAL A 83 -0.45 4.87 7.39
C VAL A 83 -0.27 4.52 5.92
N VAL A 84 0.39 3.39 5.65
CA VAL A 84 0.63 2.90 4.30
C VAL A 84 -0.32 1.76 3.99
N CYS A 85 -1.06 1.88 2.90
CA CYS A 85 -2.05 0.90 2.49
C CYS A 85 -1.52 0.02 1.35
N GLY A 86 -1.75 -1.29 1.45
CA GLY A 86 -1.63 -2.20 0.32
C GLY A 86 -0.22 -2.31 -0.29
N ALA A 87 0.84 -1.89 0.40
CA ALA A 87 2.20 -1.92 -0.12
C ALA A 87 3.21 -2.19 0.98
N SER A 88 4.23 -2.97 0.68
CA SER A 88 5.33 -3.18 1.62
C SER A 88 6.24 -1.96 1.65
N THR A 89 6.58 -1.48 2.84
CA THR A 89 7.56 -0.40 3.02
C THR A 89 8.94 -0.85 2.51
N PRO A 90 9.70 0.02 1.82
CA PRO A 90 11.13 -0.23 1.58
C PRO A 90 11.91 -0.29 2.90
N ALA A 91 12.88 -1.21 3.00
CA ALA A 91 13.63 -1.45 4.25
C ALA A 91 14.56 -0.27 4.63
N ASP A 92 14.97 0.51 3.63
CA ASP A 92 15.83 1.69 3.74
C ASP A 92 15.06 2.97 4.11
N LEU A 93 13.73 2.92 4.18
CA LEU A 93 12.92 4.11 4.45
C LEU A 93 12.81 4.42 5.94
N ARG A 94 13.39 5.55 6.32
CA ARG A 94 13.30 6.12 7.68
C ARG A 94 12.13 7.10 7.77
N VAL A 95 10.90 6.60 7.83
CA VAL A 95 9.73 7.41 8.21
C VAL A 95 9.48 7.23 9.69
N ARG A 96 9.46 8.32 10.47
CA ARG A 96 9.05 8.25 11.86
C ARG A 96 7.55 7.93 11.94
N ARG A 97 7.18 6.96 12.78
CA ARG A 97 5.77 6.55 13.04
C ARG A 97 5.04 6.10 11.77
N LEU A 98 5.58 5.06 11.15
CA LEU A 98 4.98 4.39 10.01
C LEU A 98 4.18 3.16 10.45
N VAL A 99 2.91 3.10 10.04
CA VAL A 99 2.07 1.90 10.18
C VAL A 99 1.76 1.36 8.79
N ASN A 100 1.83 0.05 8.62
CA ASN A 100 1.48 -0.62 7.38
C ASN A 100 0.18 -1.40 7.57
N VAL A 101 -0.79 -1.16 6.70
CA VAL A 101 -2.06 -1.88 6.65
C VAL A 101 -2.18 -2.54 5.29
N SER A 102 -2.06 -3.86 5.27
CA SER A 102 -2.09 -4.65 4.04
C SER A 102 -2.63 -6.04 4.33
N PHE A 103 -3.06 -6.72 3.28
CA PHE A 103 -3.34 -8.15 3.33
C PHE A 103 -2.08 -8.97 3.50
N ASP A 104 -2.21 -10.13 4.16
CA ASP A 104 -1.21 -11.18 4.14
C ASP A 104 -1.21 -11.85 2.76
N ARG A 105 -0.39 -11.29 1.87
CA ARG A 105 -0.24 -11.77 0.50
C ARG A 105 0.38 -13.16 0.43
N GLY A 106 1.20 -13.55 1.41
CA GLY A 106 1.81 -14.88 1.46
C GLY A 106 0.73 -15.94 1.66
N SER A 107 -0.12 -15.74 2.67
CA SER A 107 -1.27 -16.63 2.91
C SER A 107 -2.26 -16.65 1.74
N ILE A 108 -2.56 -15.49 1.13
CA ILE A 108 -3.43 -15.45 -0.07
C ILE A 108 -2.84 -16.28 -1.21
N GLY A 109 -1.55 -16.12 -1.51
CA GLY A 109 -0.87 -16.88 -2.56
C GLY A 109 -0.89 -18.38 -2.28
N ARG A 110 -0.64 -18.79 -1.03
CA ARG A 110 -0.71 -20.18 -0.61
C ARG A 110 -2.11 -20.77 -0.79
N LEU A 111 -3.12 -20.08 -0.27
CA LEU A 111 -4.52 -20.52 -0.39
C LEU A 111 -4.95 -20.65 -1.85
N ALA A 112 -4.48 -19.76 -2.73
CA ALA A 112 -4.78 -19.84 -4.16
C ALA A 112 -4.22 -21.12 -4.80
N VAL A 113 -2.95 -21.46 -4.52
CA VAL A 113 -2.31 -22.68 -5.06
C VAL A 113 -2.99 -23.94 -4.50
N GLU A 114 -3.20 -24.00 -3.18
CA GLU A 114 -3.90 -25.12 -2.53
C GLU A 114 -5.31 -25.32 -3.11
N HIS A 115 -6.02 -24.22 -3.37
CA HIS A 115 -7.34 -24.27 -3.98
C HIS A 115 -7.29 -24.79 -5.42
N PHE A 116 -6.35 -24.35 -6.24
CA PHE A 116 -6.20 -24.89 -7.61
C PHE A 116 -5.86 -26.37 -7.60
N LYS A 117 -4.98 -26.81 -6.69
CA LYS A 117 -4.69 -28.23 -6.55
C LYS A 117 -5.92 -29.04 -6.15
N HIS A 118 -6.71 -28.53 -5.21
CA HIS A 118 -7.95 -29.17 -4.77
C HIS A 118 -8.97 -29.31 -5.91
N LEU A 119 -9.02 -28.34 -6.82
CA LEU A 119 -9.87 -28.38 -8.01
C LEU A 119 -9.32 -29.30 -9.13
N GLY A 120 -8.14 -29.89 -8.96
CA GLY A 120 -7.54 -30.80 -9.93
C GLY A 120 -6.77 -30.11 -11.06
N PHE A 121 -6.43 -28.83 -10.92
CA PHE A 121 -5.57 -28.16 -11.90
C PHE A 121 -4.15 -28.75 -11.86
N GLU A 122 -3.58 -28.95 -13.05
CA GLU A 122 -2.22 -29.47 -13.24
C GLU A 122 -1.22 -28.36 -13.51
N VAL A 123 -1.68 -27.18 -13.93
CA VAL A 123 -0.85 -26.03 -14.31
C VAL A 123 -1.34 -24.79 -13.58
N ALA A 124 -0.42 -24.00 -13.03
CA ALA A 124 -0.69 -22.69 -12.43
C ALA A 124 0.26 -21.63 -12.99
N GLY A 125 -0.17 -20.37 -12.99
CA GLY A 125 0.68 -19.25 -13.40
C GLY A 125 0.32 -17.97 -12.67
N TYR A 126 1.20 -16.96 -12.78
CA TYR A 126 1.00 -15.67 -12.12
C TYR A 126 0.85 -14.53 -13.13
N VAL A 127 -0.30 -13.87 -13.08
CA VAL A 127 -0.56 -12.64 -13.83
C VAL A 127 -0.44 -11.43 -12.89
N GLY A 128 0.47 -10.51 -13.17
CA GLY A 128 0.64 -9.29 -12.41
C GLY A 128 1.52 -8.26 -13.11
N ASN A 129 1.75 -7.12 -12.44
CA ASN A 129 2.71 -6.11 -12.94
C ASN A 129 4.07 -6.78 -13.23
N ARG A 130 4.67 -6.42 -14.37
CA ARG A 130 5.88 -7.01 -14.95
C ARG A 130 6.84 -7.54 -13.88
N VAL A 131 7.01 -8.87 -13.83
CA VAL A 131 7.99 -9.52 -12.96
C VAL A 131 9.36 -9.14 -13.49
N MET A 132 10.02 -8.18 -12.85
CA MET A 132 11.44 -7.90 -13.11
C MET A 132 12.28 -8.84 -12.26
N THR A 133 13.26 -9.50 -12.87
CA THR A 133 14.28 -10.30 -12.18
C THR A 133 14.96 -9.44 -11.09
N GLY A 134 15.07 -9.99 -9.88
CA GLY A 134 15.51 -9.32 -8.65
C GLY A 134 14.44 -8.48 -7.93
N GLY A 135 13.20 -8.44 -8.41
CA GLY A 135 12.14 -7.57 -7.87
C GLY A 135 11.34 -8.18 -6.72
N LYS A 136 10.75 -7.35 -5.86
CA LYS A 136 9.79 -7.81 -4.81
C LYS A 136 8.60 -8.62 -5.36
N LEU A 137 8.24 -8.42 -6.64
CA LEU A 137 7.19 -9.19 -7.32
C LEU A 137 7.69 -10.54 -7.83
N GLU A 138 8.99 -10.66 -8.14
CA GLU A 138 9.62 -11.95 -8.45
C GLU A 138 9.61 -12.83 -7.22
N HIS A 139 10.02 -12.35 -6.04
CA HIS A 139 9.95 -13.15 -4.81
C HIS A 139 8.53 -13.68 -4.50
N ARG A 140 7.49 -12.94 -4.87
CA ARG A 140 6.09 -13.38 -4.72
C ARG A 140 5.73 -14.48 -5.71
N ALA A 141 6.07 -14.29 -6.98
CA ALA A 141 5.88 -15.31 -8.00
C ALA A 141 6.71 -16.57 -7.69
N SER A 142 7.95 -16.41 -7.20
CA SER A 142 8.82 -17.50 -6.78
C SER A 142 8.23 -18.31 -5.64
N ALA A 143 7.70 -17.65 -4.59
CA ALA A 143 7.08 -18.37 -3.47
C ALA A 143 5.83 -19.17 -3.91
N MET A 144 4.98 -18.59 -4.77
CA MET A 144 3.83 -19.30 -5.32
C MET A 144 4.25 -20.44 -6.27
N ARG A 145 5.30 -20.22 -7.07
CA ARG A 145 5.88 -21.22 -7.97
C ARG A 145 6.44 -22.40 -7.20
N GLU A 146 7.27 -22.16 -6.19
CA GLU A 146 7.86 -23.21 -5.35
C GLU A 146 6.76 -24.06 -4.70
N LEU A 147 5.69 -23.41 -4.21
CA LEU A 147 4.55 -24.10 -3.64
C LEU A 147 3.78 -24.94 -4.67
N ALA A 148 3.53 -24.41 -5.86
CA ALA A 148 2.83 -25.13 -6.94
C ALA A 148 3.62 -26.37 -7.37
N LEU A 149 4.95 -26.23 -7.57
CA LEU A 149 5.84 -27.33 -7.89
C LEU A 149 5.86 -28.39 -6.78
N ALA A 150 5.88 -27.98 -5.51
CA ALA A 150 5.82 -28.90 -4.37
C ALA A 150 4.50 -29.69 -4.30
N GLN A 151 3.41 -29.15 -4.87
CA GLN A 151 2.11 -29.84 -5.01
C GLN A 151 1.99 -30.65 -6.31
N GLY A 152 3.09 -30.78 -7.07
CA GLY A 152 3.14 -31.52 -8.32
C GLY A 152 2.39 -30.84 -9.47
N MET A 153 2.28 -29.51 -9.43
CA MET A 153 1.73 -28.71 -10.54
C MET A 153 2.87 -28.16 -11.41
N GLU A 154 2.60 -27.97 -12.69
CA GLU A 154 3.44 -27.17 -13.59
C GLU A 154 3.26 -25.66 -13.34
N TRP A 155 4.28 -24.86 -13.64
CA TRP A 155 4.24 -23.40 -13.49
C TRP A 155 4.50 -22.67 -14.81
N VAL A 156 3.62 -21.73 -15.17
CA VAL A 156 3.70 -20.88 -16.38
C VAL A 156 3.75 -19.38 -16.07
#